data_AF-A0A377K5T6-F1
#
_entry.id   AF-A0A377K5T6-F1
#
_cell.length_a   1.000
_cell.length_b   1.000
_cell.length_c   1.000
_cell.angle_alpha   90.00
_cell.angle_beta   90.00
_cell.angle_gamma   90.00
#
_symmetry.space_group_name_H-M   'P 1'
#
loop_
_entity.id
_entity.type
_entity.pdbx_description
1 polymer ?
#
loop_
_entity_poly.entity_id
_entity_poly.type
_entity_poly.pdbx_seq_one_letter_code
_entity_poly.pdbx_strand_id
1 'polypeptide(L)'
;MQGEEHPFPATTQSKFNPLQQVAYVGVMYGLLPLLLLTGLLCLYPQAVGDVFPGVRYWLLQAHFALAFISLFFIFGHLYLCTTGRTPHETFKSMVDGYHRH
;
A
#
# COMPACT_ATOMS: atom_id res chain seq x y z
N MET A 1 15.93 21.33 -15.98
CA MET A 1 14.66 21.92 -16.45
C MET A 1 13.79 22.12 -15.20
N GLN A 2 13.95 23.30 -14.60
CA GLN A 2 13.13 23.78 -13.49
C GLN A 2 11.85 24.40 -14.08
N GLY A 3 10.70 24.22 -13.41
CA GLY A 3 9.64 25.24 -13.48
C GLY A 3 8.26 24.85 -14.00
N GLU A 4 7.90 23.57 -14.12
CA GLU A 4 6.49 23.25 -14.35
C GLU A 4 5.76 23.10 -13.01
N GLU A 5 4.66 23.84 -12.83
CA GLU A 5 3.72 23.62 -11.73
C GLU A 5 3.28 22.16 -11.76
N HIS A 6 3.28 21.51 -10.59
CA HIS A 6 2.81 20.13 -10.48
C HIS A 6 1.40 20.05 -11.11
N PRO A 7 1.15 19.18 -12.10
CA PRO A 7 -0.12 19.13 -12.84
C PRO A 7 -1.34 18.78 -11.97
N PHE A 8 -1.11 18.39 -10.71
CA PHE A 8 -2.12 18.27 -9.67
C PHE A 8 -1.70 19.09 -8.44
N PRO A 9 -2.09 20.37 -8.32
CA PRO A 9 -1.84 21.13 -7.10
C PRO A 9 -2.60 20.48 -5.94
N ALA A 10 -1.86 20.09 -4.88
CA ALA A 10 -2.45 19.53 -3.67
C ALA A 10 -3.28 20.61 -2.98
N THR A 11 -4.60 20.56 -3.15
CA THR A 11 -5.55 21.45 -2.47
C THR A 11 -6.05 20.77 -1.20
N THR A 12 -6.63 21.53 -0.27
CA THR A 12 -7.29 20.96 0.93
C THR A 12 -8.38 19.93 0.58
N GLN A 13 -8.93 20.00 -0.63
CA GLN A 13 -9.94 19.08 -1.18
C GLN A 13 -9.34 17.90 -1.96
N SER A 14 -8.11 18.01 -2.47
CA SER A 14 -7.44 16.98 -3.27
C SER A 14 -5.95 16.94 -2.96
N LYS A 15 -5.59 16.14 -1.96
CA LYS A 15 -4.22 16.03 -1.43
C LYS A 15 -3.36 15.01 -2.20
N PHE A 16 -3.97 14.13 -2.99
CA PHE A 16 -3.31 13.02 -3.68
C PHE A 16 -3.55 13.09 -5.19
N ASN A 17 -2.52 12.71 -5.97
CA ASN A 17 -2.70 12.43 -7.40
C ASN A 17 -3.67 11.24 -7.57
N PRO A 18 -4.56 11.24 -8.57
CA PRO A 18 -5.40 10.08 -8.93
C PRO A 18 -4.71 8.71 -8.81
N LEU A 19 -3.45 8.59 -9.23
CA LEU A 19 -2.69 7.34 -9.09
C LEU A 19 -2.44 6.95 -7.61
N GLN A 20 -2.09 7.92 -6.77
CA GLN A 20 -1.90 7.69 -5.33
C GLN A 20 -3.22 7.39 -4.63
N GLN A 21 -4.33 7.98 -5.07
CA GLN A 21 -5.66 7.71 -4.53
C GLN A 21 -6.12 6.27 -4.84
N VAL A 22 -5.93 5.82 -6.08
CA VAL A 22 -6.22 4.42 -6.46
C VAL A 22 -5.33 3.45 -5.68
N ALA A 23 -4.03 3.75 -5.55
CA ALA A 23 -3.12 2.94 -4.76
C ALA A 23 -3.54 2.87 -3.28
N TYR A 24 -3.98 3.99 -2.71
CA TYR A 24 -4.48 4.06 -1.33
C TYR A 24 -5.71 3.18 -1.12
N VAL A 25 -6.72 3.32 -1.98
CA VAL A 25 -7.95 2.51 -1.89
C VAL A 25 -7.63 1.03 -2.09
N GLY A 26 -6.83 0.69 -3.10
CA GLY A 26 -6.44 -0.69 -3.40
C GLY A 26 -5.65 -1.34 -2.27
N VAL A 27 -4.73 -0.61 -1.64
CA VAL A 27 -3.95 -1.16 -0.52
C VAL A 27 -4.76 -1.24 0.76
N MET A 28 -5.48 -0.17 1.11
CA MET A 28 -6.17 -0.09 2.39
C MET A 28 -7.39 -1.01 2.48
N TYR A 29 -8.16 -1.13 1.40
CA TYR A 29 -9.39 -1.93 1.37
C TYR A 29 -9.26 -3.26 0.62
N GLY A 30 -8.17 -3.47 -0.13
CA GLY A 30 -7.90 -4.72 -0.83
C GLY A 30 -6.73 -5.48 -0.22
N LEU A 31 -5.50 -4.98 -0.43
CA LEU A 31 -4.29 -5.71 -0.09
C LEU A 31 -4.15 -6.02 1.41
N LEU A 32 -4.27 -5.01 2.27
CA LEU A 32 -4.15 -5.16 3.72
C LEU A 32 -5.15 -6.14 4.32
N PRO A 33 -6.48 -6.00 4.10
CA PRO A 33 -7.45 -6.91 4.68
C PRO A 33 -7.28 -8.34 4.15
N LEU A 34 -6.98 -8.52 2.86
CA LEU A 34 -6.72 -9.86 2.31
C LEU A 34 -5.44 -10.48 2.88
N LEU A 35 -4.37 -9.71 3.04
CA LEU A 35 -3.12 -10.19 3.62
C LEU A 35 -3.32 -10.61 5.08
N LEU A 36 -4.05 -9.80 5.87
CA LEU A 36 -4.40 -10.13 7.26
C LEU A 36 -5.29 -11.36 7.35
N LEU A 37 -6.35 -11.43 6.54
CA LEU A 37 -7.29 -12.56 6.55
C LEU A 37 -6.58 -13.86 6.18
N THR A 38 -5.83 -13.87 5.07
CA THR A 38 -5.08 -15.06 4.64
C THR A 38 -3.99 -15.43 5.64
N GLY A 39 -3.31 -14.46 6.25
CA GLY A 39 -2.31 -14.72 7.29
C GLY A 39 -2.92 -15.33 8.55
N LEU A 40 -4.10 -14.84 8.97
CA LEU A 40 -4.84 -15.37 10.10
C LEU A 40 -5.30 -16.81 9.84
N LEU A 41 -5.81 -17.09 8.64
CA LEU A 41 -6.23 -18.45 8.24
C LEU A 41 -5.03 -19.40 8.12
N CYS A 42 -3.86 -18.90 7.70
CA CYS A 42 -2.61 -19.67 7.72
C CYS A 42 -2.14 -19.98 9.14
N LEU A 43 -2.37 -19.08 10.11
CA LEU A 43 -2.04 -19.28 11.53
C LEU A 43 -2.95 -20.33 12.19
N TYR A 44 -4.23 -20.38 11.78
CA TYR A 44 -5.22 -21.33 12.30
C TYR A 44 -5.70 -22.29 11.21
N PRO A 45 -4.83 -23.20 10.73
CA PRO A 45 -5.15 -24.03 9.57
C PRO A 45 -6.28 -25.04 9.83
N GLN A 46 -6.58 -25.35 11.09
CA GLN A 46 -7.71 -26.19 11.50
C GLN A 46 -9.06 -25.54 11.13
N ALA A 47 -9.14 -24.21 11.10
CA ALA A 47 -10.38 -23.49 10.78
C ALA A 47 -10.84 -23.69 9.32
N VAL A 48 -9.95 -24.12 8.42
CA VAL A 48 -10.23 -24.28 6.98
C VAL A 48 -9.95 -25.71 6.50
N GLY A 49 -9.02 -26.41 7.13
CA GLY A 49 -8.56 -27.73 6.72
C GLY A 49 -9.63 -28.82 6.77
N ASP A 50 -10.58 -28.71 7.70
CA ASP A 50 -11.65 -29.69 7.87
C ASP A 50 -12.79 -29.50 6.85
N VAL A 51 -12.87 -28.31 6.24
CA VAL A 51 -14.00 -27.94 5.36
C VAL A 51 -13.71 -28.29 3.89
N PHE A 52 -12.47 -28.13 3.43
CA PHE A 52 -12.09 -28.38 2.03
C PHE A 52 -10.67 -28.99 1.91
N PRO A 53 -10.54 -30.24 1.42
CA PRO A 53 -9.24 -30.82 1.13
C PRO A 53 -8.50 -30.00 0.06
N GLY A 54 -7.25 -29.64 0.32
CA GLY A 54 -6.40 -28.89 -0.63
C GLY A 54 -6.49 -27.37 -0.53
N VAL A 55 -7.46 -26.81 0.21
CA VAL A 55 -7.61 -25.35 0.37
C VAL A 55 -6.39 -24.70 1.04
N ARG A 56 -5.70 -25.45 1.91
CA ARG A 56 -4.51 -25.00 2.65
C ARG A 56 -3.35 -24.68 1.72
N TYR A 57 -3.17 -25.47 0.66
CA TYR A 57 -2.12 -25.23 -0.33
C TYR A 57 -2.37 -23.91 -1.06
N TRP A 58 -3.59 -23.73 -1.57
CA TRP A 58 -3.96 -22.51 -2.29
C TRP A 58 -3.96 -21.27 -1.39
N LEU A 59 -4.40 -21.40 -0.13
CA LEU A 59 -4.34 -20.32 0.86
C LEU A 59 -2.90 -19.85 1.08
N LEU A 60 -1.96 -20.77 1.26
CA LEU A 60 -0.55 -20.43 1.46
C LEU A 60 0.05 -19.75 0.23
N GLN A 61 -0.25 -20.26 -0.98
CA GLN A 61 0.19 -19.63 -2.23
C GLN A 61 -0.39 -18.21 -2.39
N ALA A 62 -1.67 -18.03 -2.07
CA ALA A 62 -2.33 -16.72 -2.11
C ALA A 62 -1.69 -15.75 -1.10
N HIS A 63 -1.46 -16.18 0.14
CA HIS A 63 -0.80 -15.35 1.15
C HIS A 63 0.61 -14.94 0.71
N PHE A 64 1.37 -15.87 0.14
CA PHE A 64 2.72 -15.60 -0.35
C PHE A 64 2.73 -14.61 -1.52
N ALA A 65 1.79 -14.74 -2.46
CA ALA A 65 1.61 -13.79 -3.55
C ALA A 65 1.25 -12.38 -3.04
N LEU A 66 0.31 -12.28 -2.08
CA LEU A 66 -0.06 -11.02 -1.44
C LEU A 66 1.12 -10.39 -0.70
N ALA A 67 1.94 -11.20 -0.01
CA ALA A 67 3.14 -10.73 0.68
C ALA A 67 4.17 -10.15 -0.31
N PHE A 68 4.39 -10.80 -1.45
CA PHE A 68 5.25 -10.27 -2.51
C PHE A 68 4.73 -8.95 -3.08
N ILE A 69 3.44 -8.86 -3.39
CA ILE A 69 2.81 -7.62 -3.87
C ILE A 69 2.98 -6.50 -2.84
N SER A 70 2.79 -6.81 -1.56
CA SER A 70 3.00 -5.85 -0.46
C SER A 70 4.45 -5.36 -0.38
N LEU A 71 5.42 -6.25 -0.57
CA LEU A 71 6.83 -5.88 -0.60
C LEU A 71 7.13 -4.90 -1.75
N PHE A 72 6.66 -5.19 -2.97
CA PHE A 72 6.81 -4.27 -4.11
C PHE A 72 6.11 -2.93 -3.86
N PHE A 73 4.93 -2.94 -3.25
CA PHE A 73 4.23 -1.72 -2.87
C PHE A 73 5.04 -0.88 -1.88
N ILE A 74 5.65 -1.49 -0.85
CA ILE A 74 6.49 -0.78 0.12
C ILE A 74 7.68 -0.13 -0.58
N PHE A 75 8.38 -0.84 -1.46
CA PHE A 75 9.49 -0.25 -2.22
C PHE A 75 9.03 0.94 -3.10
N GLY A 76 7.93 0.77 -3.84
CA GLY A 76 7.37 1.86 -4.65
C GLY A 76 6.90 3.05 -3.81
N HIS A 77 6.27 2.79 -2.66
CA HIS A 77 5.82 3.80 -1.73
C HIS A 77 6.99 4.61 -1.16
N LEU A 78 8.04 3.93 -0.69
CA LEU A 78 9.26 4.59 -0.18
C LEU A 78 9.95 5.41 -1.27
N TYR A 79 10.05 4.87 -2.49
CA TYR A 79 10.59 5.61 -3.64
C TYR A 79 9.81 6.90 -3.89
N LEU A 80 8.47 6.82 -3.98
CA LEU A 80 7.64 8.01 -4.18
C LEU A 80 7.77 9.02 -3.03
N CYS A 81 7.94 8.56 -1.79
CA CYS A 81 8.21 9.44 -0.65
C CYS A 81 9.55 10.18 -0.76
N THR A 82 10.53 9.63 -1.50
CA THR A 82 11.83 10.28 -1.73
C THR A 82 11.85 11.22 -2.94
N THR A 83 10.85 11.15 -3.84
CA THR A 83 10.77 11.97 -5.06
C THR A 83 10.26 13.40 -4.87
N GLY A 84 10.16 13.88 -3.63
CA GLY A 84 9.88 15.29 -3.33
C GLY A 84 11.04 16.23 -3.73
N ARG A 85 10.86 17.54 -3.54
CA ARG A 85 11.90 18.55 -3.82
C ARG A 85 13.16 18.29 -2.99
N THR A 86 12.96 17.87 -1.75
CA THR A 86 13.98 17.18 -0.95
C THR A 86 13.45 15.83 -0.45
N PRO A 87 14.31 14.79 -0.31
CA PRO A 87 13.88 13.45 0.06
C PRO A 87 13.27 13.36 1.46
N HIS A 88 13.39 14.40 2.30
CA HIS A 88 12.82 14.44 3.64
C HIS A 88 11.51 15.25 3.72
N GLU A 89 11.20 16.11 2.75
CA GLU A 89 10.01 16.98 2.81
C GLU A 89 8.71 16.18 2.90
N THR A 90 8.56 15.16 2.06
CA THR A 90 7.36 14.32 2.06
C THR A 90 7.22 13.55 3.38
N PHE A 91 8.30 13.00 3.92
CA PHE A 91 8.28 12.35 5.24
C PHE A 91 7.97 13.34 6.38
N LYS A 92 8.52 14.57 6.33
CA LYS A 92 8.20 15.63 7.29
C LYS A 92 6.71 15.96 7.25
N SER A 93 6.16 16.13 6.04
CA SER A 93 4.74 16.44 5.83
C SER A 93 3.79 15.36 6.36
N MET A 94 4.23 14.09 6.41
CA MET A 94 3.46 13.00 7.02
C MET A 94 3.42 13.09 8.55
N VAL A 95 4.50 13.59 9.16
CA VAL A 95 4.62 13.72 10.63
C VAL A 95 4.01 15.02 11.13
N ASP A 96 4.31 16.15 10.47
CA ASP A 96 3.88 17.48 10.91
C ASP A 96 2.55 17.92 10.29
N GLY A 97 2.08 17.24 9.23
CA GLY A 97 0.84 17.56 8.53
C GLY A 97 0.91 18.80 7.64
N TYR A 98 2.04 19.52 7.60
CA TYR A 98 2.21 20.75 6.83
C TYR A 98 2.90 20.48 5.49
N HIS A 99 2.26 20.90 4.39
CA HIS A 99 2.90 20.89 3.08
C HIS A 99 3.81 22.11 2.93
N ARG A 100 5.12 21.89 3.10
CA ARG A 100 6.14 22.84 2.66
C ARG A 100 6.35 22.61 1.15
N HIS A 101 5.90 23.59 0.35
CA HIS A 101 6.07 23.63 -1.11
C HIS A 101 7.50 23.94 -1.53
#